data_AF-A0A433BSC1-F1
#
_entry.id   AF-A0A433BSC1-F1
#
_cell.length_a   1.000
_cell.length_b   1.000
_cell.length_c   1.000
_cell.angle_alpha   90.00
_cell.angle_beta   90.00
_cell.angle_gamma   90.00
#
_symmetry.space_group_name_H-M   'P 1'
#
loop_
_entity.id
_entity.type
_entity.pdbx_description
1 polymer ?
#
loop_
_entity_poly.entity_id
_entity_poly.type
_entity_poly.pdbx_seq_one_letter_code
_entity_poly.pdbx_strand_id
1 'polypeptide(L)'
;MYRLPITLTAAAAAALALTGCAAGPAQHGFQVMKAAGSQTAPTPAGGQLAVGPGPTNYTVQPQPPAGSCHYRYTPAGEPLPDPRCTPGAISPKVTQDTLAHTVCRAGYTKSIRPPVEITRAEKRANAQSYSFTGDMADAEYDHLVSLVLGGDPNDPRNLWVEPPSPGHKPKDGVNNPKDIVENKLSAAVCSGRVPLADAQTAIATDWTTALDRLGVR
;
A
#
# COMPACT_ATOMS: atom_id res chain seq x y z
N MET A 1 -66.01 26.46 -1.84
CA MET A 1 -65.74 27.44 -2.91
C MET A 1 -64.94 26.75 -4.00
N TYR A 2 -65.48 26.80 -5.21
CA TYR A 2 -65.02 26.31 -6.51
C TYR A 2 -63.55 25.89 -6.70
N ARG A 3 -63.33 24.72 -7.34
CA ARG A 3 -62.35 24.49 -8.41
C ARG A 3 -62.48 23.08 -9.08
N LEU A 4 -62.94 23.13 -10.34
CA LEU A 4 -62.52 22.43 -11.58
C LEU A 4 -62.43 20.88 -11.73
N PRO A 5 -62.53 20.37 -12.99
CA PRO A 5 -63.31 19.18 -13.35
C PRO A 5 -62.47 17.92 -13.61
N ILE A 6 -63.15 16.77 -13.51
CA ILE A 6 -62.68 15.46 -13.97
C ILE A 6 -63.32 15.21 -15.35
N THR A 7 -62.50 15.15 -16.40
CA THR A 7 -62.94 14.72 -17.73
C THR A 7 -63.07 13.20 -17.78
N LEU A 8 -64.25 12.74 -18.17
CA LEU A 8 -64.57 11.35 -18.41
C LEU A 8 -64.01 10.85 -19.76
N THR A 9 -63.60 9.59 -19.68
CA THR A 9 -63.31 8.57 -20.68
C THR A 9 -64.06 8.60 -22.02
N ALA A 10 -63.40 8.15 -23.09
CA ALA A 10 -64.01 7.26 -24.07
C ALA A 10 -62.97 6.28 -24.66
N ALA A 11 -63.37 5.03 -24.77
CA ALA A 11 -62.55 3.87 -25.09
C ALA A 11 -62.55 3.51 -26.60
N ALA A 12 -61.43 2.91 -27.01
CA ALA A 12 -61.29 1.70 -27.82
C ALA A 12 -61.67 1.67 -29.31
N ALA A 13 -60.72 1.21 -30.13
CA ALA A 13 -60.96 0.20 -31.17
C ALA A 13 -59.65 -0.57 -31.46
N ALA A 14 -59.78 -1.89 -31.53
CA ALA A 14 -58.71 -2.88 -31.72
C ALA A 14 -58.42 -3.15 -33.21
N ALA A 15 -57.22 -3.64 -33.50
CA ALA A 15 -56.96 -4.47 -34.67
C ALA A 15 -55.91 -5.54 -34.33
N LEU A 16 -56.35 -6.80 -34.33
CA LEU A 16 -55.51 -7.99 -34.29
C LEU A 16 -54.83 -8.21 -35.65
N ALA A 17 -53.57 -8.63 -35.65
CA ALA A 17 -52.98 -9.42 -36.72
C ALA A 17 -52.25 -10.63 -36.12
N LEU A 18 -52.82 -11.81 -36.36
CA LEU A 18 -52.24 -13.12 -36.11
C LEU A 18 -51.39 -13.53 -37.32
N THR A 19 -50.23 -14.14 -37.07
CA THR A 19 -49.51 -15.17 -37.87
C THR A 19 -48.05 -15.15 -37.41
N GLY A 20 -47.33 -16.22 -37.09
CA GLY A 20 -47.58 -17.65 -36.99
C GLY A 20 -46.28 -18.27 -36.46
N CYS A 21 -46.36 -19.25 -35.57
CA CYS A 21 -45.19 -19.95 -35.03
C CYS A 21 -44.72 -21.04 -36.01
N ALA A 22 -43.42 -21.07 -36.31
CA ALA A 22 -42.75 -22.26 -36.83
C ALA A 22 -41.47 -22.49 -36.02
N ALA A 23 -41.49 -23.51 -35.17
CA ALA A 23 -40.32 -24.00 -34.45
C ALA A 23 -39.57 -25.00 -35.35
N GLY A 24 -38.35 -24.66 -35.75
CA GLY A 24 -37.40 -25.57 -36.38
C GLY A 24 -36.47 -26.21 -35.34
N PRO A 25 -35.99 -27.44 -35.55
CA PRO A 25 -35.17 -28.14 -34.56
C PRO A 25 -33.76 -27.53 -34.50
N ALA A 26 -33.30 -27.26 -33.27
CA ALA A 26 -31.92 -26.89 -33.00
C ALA A 26 -31.00 -28.10 -33.22
N GLN A 27 -30.26 -28.11 -34.33
CA GLN A 27 -29.13 -29.01 -34.51
C GLN A 27 -27.87 -28.36 -33.93
N HIS A 28 -27.31 -29.03 -32.93
CA HIS A 28 -26.06 -28.68 -32.28
C HIS A 28 -24.89 -28.90 -33.23
N GLY A 29 -24.38 -27.81 -33.81
CA GLY A 29 -23.08 -27.79 -34.50
C GLY A 29 -22.03 -27.14 -33.60
N PHE A 30 -21.19 -27.96 -32.95
CA PHE A 30 -20.05 -27.50 -32.18
C PHE A 30 -18.96 -27.00 -33.15
N GLN A 31 -18.89 -25.70 -33.37
CA GLN A 31 -17.76 -25.06 -34.06
C GLN A 31 -16.68 -24.74 -33.01
N VAL A 32 -15.56 -25.48 -33.07
CA VAL A 32 -14.39 -25.25 -32.23
C VAL A 32 -13.68 -23.99 -32.73
N MET A 33 -13.96 -22.84 -32.11
CA MET A 33 -13.15 -21.64 -32.32
C MET A 33 -11.78 -21.85 -31.68
N LYS A 34 -10.74 -21.80 -32.53
CA LYS A 34 -9.34 -21.82 -32.13
C LYS A 34 -9.03 -20.54 -31.37
N ALA A 35 -9.02 -20.60 -30.04
CA ALA A 35 -8.67 -19.48 -29.18
C ALA A 35 -7.22 -19.06 -29.47
N ALA A 36 -7.04 -17.78 -29.82
CA ALA A 36 -5.74 -17.14 -29.85
C ALA A 36 -5.09 -17.26 -28.46
N GLY A 37 -3.81 -17.63 -28.43
CA GLY A 37 -3.07 -17.93 -27.22
C GLY A 37 -3.20 -16.82 -26.18
N SER A 38 -3.59 -17.22 -24.97
CA SER A 38 -3.55 -16.39 -23.78
C SER A 38 -2.10 -16.02 -23.49
N GLN A 39 -1.68 -14.84 -23.92
CA GLN A 39 -0.50 -14.21 -23.33
C GLN A 39 -0.85 -13.94 -21.88
N THR A 40 -0.20 -14.66 -20.97
CA THR A 40 -0.26 -14.36 -19.54
C THR A 40 0.38 -12.99 -19.35
N ALA A 41 -0.45 -11.95 -19.24
CA ALA A 41 0.02 -10.67 -18.74
C ALA A 41 0.63 -10.92 -17.34
N PRO A 42 1.78 -10.33 -17.00
CA PRO A 42 2.28 -10.42 -15.65
C PRO A 42 1.26 -9.75 -14.73
N THR A 43 0.74 -10.51 -13.78
CA THR A 43 -0.09 -10.00 -12.68
C THR A 43 0.71 -8.93 -11.94
N PRO A 44 0.23 -7.68 -11.81
CA PRO A 44 0.79 -6.78 -10.82
C PRO A 44 0.39 -7.33 -9.45
N ALA A 45 1.32 -8.02 -8.78
CA ALA A 45 1.19 -8.33 -7.38
C ALA A 45 1.48 -7.03 -6.60
N GLY A 46 0.44 -6.26 -6.31
CA GLY A 46 0.56 -5.04 -5.50
C GLY A 46 -0.71 -4.20 -5.59
N GLY A 47 -1.58 -4.32 -4.59
CA GLY A 47 -2.62 -3.32 -4.39
C GLY A 47 -1.97 -1.96 -4.16
N GLN A 48 -2.62 -0.88 -4.61
CA GLN A 48 -2.11 0.47 -4.40
C GLN A 48 -1.98 0.75 -2.90
N LEU A 49 -0.81 1.25 -2.48
CA LEU A 49 -0.55 1.61 -1.09
C LEU A 49 -1.59 2.61 -0.59
N ALA A 50 -2.01 2.45 0.67
CA ALA A 50 -2.98 3.35 1.25
C ALA A 50 -2.40 4.77 1.37
N VAL A 51 -3.24 5.78 1.15
CA VAL A 51 -2.87 7.17 1.44
C VAL A 51 -3.25 7.47 2.89
N GLY A 52 -2.26 7.90 3.68
CA GLY A 52 -2.43 8.30 5.07
C GLY A 52 -2.84 9.77 5.24
N PRO A 53 -2.90 10.26 6.49
CA PRO A 53 -3.23 11.66 6.76
C PRO A 53 -2.10 12.65 6.39
N GLY A 54 -0.87 12.17 6.29
CA GLY A 54 0.33 12.98 6.06
C GLY A 54 0.83 13.71 7.32
N PRO A 55 1.86 14.55 7.17
CA PRO A 55 2.37 15.36 8.25
C PRO A 55 1.33 16.40 8.69
N THR A 56 0.61 16.08 9.75
CA THR A 56 -0.46 16.88 10.34
C THR A 56 -0.33 16.85 11.86
N ASN A 57 -1.36 17.28 12.60
CA ASN A 57 -1.36 17.30 14.07
C ASN A 57 -1.14 15.88 14.63
N TYR A 58 0.12 15.51 14.87
CA TYR A 58 0.50 14.17 15.28
C TYR A 58 -0.17 13.79 16.59
N THR A 59 -0.70 12.58 16.63
CA THR A 59 -1.29 11.97 17.81
C THR A 59 -0.79 10.54 17.93
N VAL A 60 -0.77 10.02 19.17
CA VAL A 60 -0.44 8.61 19.39
C VAL A 60 -1.52 7.75 18.71
N GLN A 61 -1.11 6.99 17.71
CA GLN A 61 -2.00 6.10 16.98
C GLN A 61 -2.17 4.76 17.70
N PRO A 62 -3.38 4.18 17.65
CA PRO A 62 -3.60 2.84 18.15
C PRO A 62 -2.76 1.84 17.36
N GLN A 63 -2.11 0.93 18.08
CA GLN A 63 -1.35 -0.17 17.50
C GLN A 63 -2.21 -1.45 17.48
N PRO A 64 -1.89 -2.44 16.63
CA PRO A 64 -2.61 -3.71 16.63
C PRO A 64 -2.59 -4.39 18.01
N PRO A 65 -3.58 -5.24 18.34
CA PRO A 65 -3.62 -5.95 19.62
C PRO A 65 -2.34 -6.74 19.91
N ALA A 66 -2.01 -6.93 21.18
CA ALA A 66 -0.83 -7.72 21.58
C ALA A 66 -0.86 -9.14 20.98
N GLY A 67 0.27 -9.57 20.42
CA GLY A 67 0.43 -10.88 19.78
C GLY A 67 -0.32 -11.07 18.46
N SER A 68 -0.93 -10.04 17.89
CA SER A 68 -1.69 -10.15 16.63
C SER A 68 -0.85 -10.05 15.36
N CYS A 69 0.40 -9.56 15.46
CA CYS A 69 1.31 -9.39 14.34
C CYS A 69 2.44 -10.42 14.37
N HIS A 70 2.88 -10.85 13.18
CA HIS A 70 3.94 -11.84 13.04
C HIS A 70 5.02 -11.38 12.08
N TYR A 71 6.27 -11.34 12.54
CA TYR A 71 7.41 -11.12 11.67
C TYR A 71 7.47 -12.18 10.57
N ARG A 72 7.87 -11.73 9.39
CA ARG A 72 8.37 -12.59 8.33
C ARG A 72 9.88 -12.39 8.24
N TYR A 73 10.55 -13.31 7.57
CA TYR A 73 11.98 -13.22 7.34
C TYR A 73 12.30 -13.64 5.91
N THR A 74 13.27 -12.97 5.31
CA THR A 74 13.85 -13.40 4.03
C THR A 74 14.68 -14.67 4.25
N PRO A 75 15.09 -15.39 3.18
CA PRO A 75 16.01 -16.52 3.30
C PRO A 75 17.35 -16.16 3.97
N ALA A 76 17.78 -14.89 3.88
CA ALA A 76 18.98 -14.39 4.55
C ALA A 76 18.75 -14.03 6.03
N GLY A 77 17.52 -14.13 6.52
CA GLY A 77 17.14 -13.81 7.90
C GLY A 77 16.80 -12.34 8.13
N GLU A 78 16.73 -11.51 7.09
CA GLU A 78 16.33 -10.11 7.24
C GLU A 78 14.86 -10.00 7.65
N PRO A 79 14.53 -9.16 8.65
CA PRO A 79 13.17 -9.03 9.12
C PRO A 79 12.28 -8.29 8.10
N LEU A 80 11.03 -8.74 8.01
CA LEU A 80 9.95 -8.08 7.27
C LEU A 80 8.70 -8.02 8.17
N PRO A 81 7.87 -6.98 8.08
CA PRO A 81 6.66 -6.90 8.89
C PRO A 81 5.58 -7.89 8.43
N ASP A 82 4.57 -8.07 9.29
CA ASP A 82 3.30 -8.72 8.92
C ASP A 82 2.55 -7.80 7.95
N PRO A 83 2.29 -8.20 6.70
CA PRO A 83 1.60 -7.35 5.73
C PRO A 83 0.15 -7.05 6.12
N ARG A 84 -0.44 -7.77 7.09
CA ARG A 84 -1.77 -7.45 7.63
C ARG A 84 -1.72 -6.35 8.68
N CYS A 85 -0.63 -6.25 9.44
CA CYS A 85 -0.45 -5.21 10.45
C CYS A 85 0.16 -3.94 9.87
N THR A 86 1.14 -4.11 8.97
CA THR A 86 1.88 -3.02 8.35
C THR A 86 1.85 -3.21 6.82
N PRO A 87 0.69 -2.97 6.16
CA PRO A 87 0.57 -3.07 4.70
C PRO A 87 1.28 -1.92 3.94
N GLY A 88 1.70 -0.88 4.66
CA GLY A 88 2.29 0.34 4.11
C GLY A 88 1.25 1.45 3.92
N ALA A 89 1.69 2.69 4.14
CA ALA A 89 0.92 3.89 3.80
C ALA A 89 1.85 5.03 3.35
N ILE A 90 1.37 5.83 2.40
CA ILE A 90 2.09 6.95 1.79
C ILE A 90 1.48 8.29 2.17
N SER A 91 2.30 9.33 2.21
CA SER A 91 1.87 10.68 2.52
C SER A 91 1.13 11.31 1.32
N PRO A 92 -0.04 11.95 1.52
CA PRO A 92 -0.74 12.69 0.48
C PRO A 92 0.03 13.93 0.02
N LYS A 93 1.10 14.34 0.72
CA LYS A 93 1.94 15.48 0.36
C LYS A 93 3.02 15.11 -0.65
N VAL A 94 3.38 13.83 -0.76
CA VAL A 94 4.47 13.36 -1.63
C VAL A 94 3.87 12.63 -2.83
N THR A 95 3.92 13.29 -3.98
CA THR A 95 3.52 12.74 -5.27
C THR A 95 4.68 12.92 -6.24
N GLN A 96 4.57 12.30 -7.42
CA GLN A 96 5.55 12.48 -8.50
C GLN A 96 5.77 13.97 -8.82
N ASP A 97 4.71 14.77 -8.78
CA ASP A 97 4.76 16.20 -9.13
C ASP A 97 5.32 17.08 -8.01
N THR A 98 5.30 16.61 -6.76
CA THR A 98 5.78 17.40 -5.61
C THR A 98 7.20 17.06 -5.18
N LEU A 99 7.89 16.13 -5.87
CA LEU A 99 9.22 15.64 -5.48
C LEU A 99 10.22 16.76 -5.18
N ALA A 100 10.34 17.75 -6.08
CA ALA A 100 11.28 18.86 -5.96
C ALA A 100 11.06 19.73 -4.70
N HIS A 101 9.83 19.74 -4.17
CA HIS A 101 9.47 20.48 -2.97
C HIS A 101 9.28 19.60 -1.74
N THR A 102 9.39 18.27 -1.90
CA THR A 102 9.22 17.28 -0.83
C THR A 102 10.47 16.43 -0.69
N VAL A 103 10.42 15.13 -1.00
CA VAL A 103 11.48 14.17 -0.68
C VAL A 103 12.81 14.45 -1.38
N CYS A 104 12.81 15.19 -2.49
CA CYS A 104 14.04 15.61 -3.18
C CYS A 104 14.57 16.97 -2.72
N ARG A 105 13.91 17.61 -1.75
CA ARG A 105 14.38 18.83 -1.10
C ARG A 105 15.18 18.46 0.15
N ALA A 106 16.39 19.00 0.27
CA ALA A 106 17.23 18.81 1.45
C ALA A 106 16.46 19.16 2.75
N GLY A 107 16.54 18.27 3.74
CA GLY A 107 15.93 18.46 5.06
C GLY A 107 14.41 18.21 5.13
N TYR A 108 13.74 17.80 4.03
CA TYR A 108 12.30 17.54 4.06
C TYR A 108 11.88 16.52 5.12
N THR A 109 12.52 15.35 5.16
CA THR A 109 12.15 14.30 6.14
C THR A 109 12.32 14.77 7.58
N LYS A 110 13.37 15.55 7.87
CA LYS A 110 13.56 16.16 9.21
C LYS A 110 12.39 17.07 9.61
N SER A 111 11.78 17.76 8.65
CA SER A 111 10.65 18.67 8.91
C SER A 111 9.31 17.96 9.16
N ILE A 112 9.21 16.66 8.89
CA ILE A 112 7.96 15.90 8.99
C ILE A 112 8.04 14.75 10.01
N ARG A 113 9.12 14.61 10.78
CA ARG A 113 9.19 13.53 11.78
C ARG A 113 8.23 13.81 12.95
N PRO A 114 7.43 12.83 13.39
CA PRO A 114 6.63 13.00 14.60
C PRO A 114 7.52 13.22 15.83
N PRO A 115 7.03 13.95 16.85
CA PRO A 115 7.71 14.08 18.12
C PRO A 115 8.06 12.75 18.77
N VAL A 116 9.20 12.71 19.48
CA VAL A 116 9.76 11.46 20.04
C VAL A 116 8.86 10.84 21.11
N GLU A 117 8.08 11.65 21.82
CA GLU A 117 7.12 11.19 22.81
C GLU A 117 5.99 10.36 22.18
N ILE A 118 5.58 10.69 20.95
CA ILE A 118 4.59 9.94 20.18
C ILE A 118 5.20 8.61 19.72
N THR A 119 6.32 8.67 19.00
CA THR A 119 6.95 7.46 18.45
C THR A 119 7.40 6.49 19.55
N ARG A 120 7.85 6.98 20.71
CA ARG A 120 8.22 6.12 21.85
C ARG A 120 7.00 5.43 22.47
N ALA A 121 5.86 6.10 22.55
CA ALA A 121 4.62 5.50 23.04
C ALA A 121 4.14 4.40 22.08
N GLU A 122 4.11 4.71 20.78
CA GLU A 122 3.69 3.78 19.74
C GLU A 122 4.65 2.58 19.61
N LYS A 123 5.97 2.80 19.61
CA LYS A 123 6.96 1.72 19.57
C LYS A 123 6.77 0.68 20.67
N ARG A 124 6.50 1.13 21.90
CA ARG A 124 6.24 0.22 23.04
C ARG A 124 4.96 -0.60 22.84
N ALA A 125 3.90 0.02 22.33
CA ALA A 125 2.65 -0.67 22.06
C ALA A 125 2.80 -1.64 20.87
N ASN A 126 3.48 -1.23 19.80
CA ASN A 126 3.72 -2.06 18.62
C ASN A 126 4.62 -3.27 18.94
N ALA A 127 5.59 -3.12 19.84
CA ALA A 127 6.39 -4.24 20.35
C ALA A 127 5.52 -5.34 21.00
N GLN A 128 4.45 -4.95 21.70
CA GLN A 128 3.48 -5.92 22.23
C GLN A 128 2.69 -6.59 21.09
N SER A 129 2.33 -5.85 20.04
CA SER A 129 1.65 -6.39 18.85
C SER A 129 2.44 -7.53 18.21
N TYR A 130 3.76 -7.39 18.13
CA TYR A 130 4.68 -8.39 17.57
C TYR A 130 5.22 -9.42 18.58
N SER A 131 4.83 -9.34 19.86
CA SER A 131 5.44 -10.13 20.93
C SER A 131 6.98 -10.02 20.95
N PHE A 132 7.51 -8.83 20.64
CA PHE A 132 8.93 -8.58 20.58
C PHE A 132 9.57 -8.70 21.97
N THR A 133 10.61 -9.53 22.09
CA THR A 133 11.31 -9.85 23.35
C THR A 133 12.78 -9.42 23.35
N GLY A 134 13.28 -8.83 22.26
CA GLY A 134 14.64 -8.31 22.17
C GLY A 134 14.81 -6.99 22.93
N ASP A 135 16.03 -6.44 22.90
CA ASP A 135 16.30 -5.13 23.48
C ASP A 135 15.61 -4.03 22.65
N MET A 136 14.80 -3.22 23.30
CA MET A 136 14.12 -2.08 22.67
C MET A 136 15.11 -0.99 22.20
N ALA A 137 16.35 -0.99 22.68
CA ALA A 137 17.41 -0.10 22.21
C ALA A 137 18.00 -0.53 20.85
N ASP A 138 17.89 -1.83 20.52
CA ASP A 138 18.42 -2.41 19.29
C ASP A 138 17.37 -2.46 18.16
N ALA A 139 16.09 -2.44 18.52
CA ALA A 139 15.00 -2.34 17.55
C ALA A 139 14.79 -0.89 17.06
N GLU A 140 14.22 -0.71 15.87
CA GLU A 140 13.72 0.59 15.40
C GLU A 140 12.19 0.67 15.50
N TYR A 141 11.65 1.89 15.46
CA TYR A 141 10.25 2.09 15.11
C TYR A 141 10.25 2.69 13.72
N ASP A 142 10.13 1.80 12.75
CA ASP A 142 10.53 2.06 11.38
C ASP A 142 9.32 2.18 10.46
N HIS A 143 9.53 2.90 9.36
CA HIS A 143 8.56 3.10 8.29
C HIS A 143 8.74 2.05 7.19
N LEU A 144 7.73 1.21 6.93
CA LEU A 144 7.78 0.22 5.84
C LEU A 144 8.05 0.89 4.48
N VAL A 145 7.31 1.94 4.16
CA VAL A 145 7.69 2.91 3.12
C VAL A 145 8.43 4.04 3.80
N SER A 146 9.72 4.20 3.49
CA SER A 146 10.55 5.25 4.08
C SER A 146 9.99 6.66 3.88
N LEU A 147 10.28 7.56 4.83
CA LEU A 147 10.02 8.99 4.67
C LEU A 147 10.75 9.59 3.46
N VAL A 148 11.94 9.07 3.08
CA VAL A 148 12.66 9.55 1.87
C VAL A 148 12.03 9.07 0.56
N LEU A 149 11.03 8.20 0.65
CA LEU A 149 10.19 7.73 -0.46
C LEU A 149 8.72 8.13 -0.25
N GLY A 150 8.45 9.09 0.64
CA GLY A 150 7.11 9.63 0.84
C GLY A 150 6.17 8.74 1.62
N GLY A 151 6.69 7.85 2.46
CA GLY A 151 5.88 7.16 3.47
C GLY A 151 5.14 8.12 4.39
N ASP A 152 3.99 7.67 4.88
CA ASP A 152 3.26 8.45 5.87
C ASP A 152 4.03 8.46 7.21
N PRO A 153 4.23 9.63 7.84
CA PRO A 153 5.02 9.74 9.06
C PRO A 153 4.38 9.16 10.31
N ASN A 154 3.05 9.09 10.40
CA ASN A 154 2.36 8.68 11.64
C ASN A 154 1.23 7.66 11.41
N ASP A 155 0.93 7.25 10.18
CA ASP A 155 -0.04 6.18 9.94
C ASP A 155 0.45 4.82 10.47
N PRO A 156 -0.29 4.13 11.37
CA PRO A 156 0.14 2.87 11.96
C PRO A 156 0.26 1.75 10.91
N ARG A 157 -0.39 1.88 9.74
CA ARG A 157 -0.24 0.93 8.64
C ARG A 157 1.15 0.97 8.02
N ASN A 158 1.91 2.05 8.23
CA ASN A 158 3.27 2.22 7.72
C ASN A 158 4.34 1.99 8.79
N LEU A 159 3.97 1.71 10.05
CA LEU A 159 4.89 1.69 11.17
C LEU A 159 4.97 0.30 11.81
N TRP A 160 6.18 -0.09 12.20
CA TRP A 160 6.42 -1.36 12.87
C TRP A 160 7.68 -1.32 13.73
N VAL A 161 7.75 -2.19 14.74
CA VAL A 161 8.96 -2.41 15.51
C VAL A 161 9.89 -3.33 14.74
N GLU A 162 10.87 -2.75 14.05
CA GLU A 162 11.85 -3.49 13.26
C GLU A 162 12.93 -4.08 14.17
N PRO A 163 13.09 -5.42 14.21
CA PRO A 163 14.20 -6.06 14.91
C PRO A 163 15.55 -5.73 14.25
N PRO A 164 16.67 -5.86 14.97
CA PRO A 164 17.98 -5.75 14.36
C PRO A 164 18.20 -6.83 13.29
N SER A 165 18.91 -6.47 12.22
CA SER A 165 19.29 -7.38 11.13
C SER A 165 20.26 -8.50 11.59
N PRO A 166 20.35 -9.61 10.83
CA PRO A 166 21.30 -10.68 11.10
C PRO A 166 22.74 -10.19 11.29
N GLY A 167 23.41 -10.72 12.31
CA GLY A 167 24.80 -10.38 12.62
C GLY A 167 24.98 -9.14 13.50
N HIS A 168 23.89 -8.47 13.90
CA HIS A 168 23.91 -7.43 14.93
C HIS A 168 24.55 -7.91 16.23
N LYS A 169 25.44 -7.10 16.83
CA LYS A 169 26.02 -7.38 18.13
C LYS A 169 25.43 -6.46 19.19
N PRO A 170 25.20 -6.96 20.42
CA PRO A 170 24.78 -6.08 21.52
C PRO A 170 25.71 -4.88 21.64
N LYS A 171 25.13 -3.67 21.73
CA LYS A 171 25.80 -2.35 21.78
C LYS A 171 26.26 -1.75 20.46
N ASP A 172 26.03 -2.39 19.31
CA ASP A 172 26.22 -1.73 18.01
C ASP A 172 25.22 -0.57 17.80
N GLY A 173 24.17 -0.52 18.64
CA GLY A 173 23.06 0.39 18.50
C GLY A 173 22.21 0.00 17.30
N VAL A 174 21.39 0.93 16.84
CA VAL A 174 20.58 0.72 15.65
C VAL A 174 21.48 0.76 14.41
N ASN A 175 21.59 -0.37 13.70
CA ASN A 175 22.20 -0.46 12.39
C ASN A 175 21.25 -1.20 11.44
N ASN A 176 20.67 -0.47 10.50
CA ASN A 176 19.64 -0.99 9.59
C ASN A 176 20.14 -0.99 8.13
N PRO A 177 20.47 -2.14 7.54
CA PRO A 177 20.84 -2.25 6.13
C PRO A 177 19.80 -1.68 5.16
N LYS A 178 18.53 -1.60 5.57
CA LYS A 178 17.44 -0.96 4.80
C LYS A 178 17.76 0.51 4.50
N ASP A 179 18.44 1.24 5.38
CA ASP A 179 18.85 2.63 5.12
C ASP A 179 19.65 2.80 3.82
N ILE A 180 20.49 1.82 3.49
CA ILE A 180 21.28 1.84 2.26
C ILE A 180 20.36 1.70 1.04
N VAL A 181 19.37 0.80 1.12
CA VAL A 181 18.35 0.61 0.09
C VAL A 181 17.53 1.88 -0.09
N GLU A 182 17.05 2.48 1.01
CA GLU A 182 16.27 3.71 0.99
C GLU A 182 17.02 4.87 0.34
N ASN A 183 18.29 5.06 0.69
CA ASN A 183 19.13 6.10 0.12
C ASN A 183 19.33 5.91 -1.39
N LYS A 184 19.57 4.68 -1.85
CA LYS A 184 19.72 4.37 -3.28
C LYS A 184 18.41 4.57 -4.05
N LEU A 185 17.29 4.11 -3.50
CA LEU A 185 15.97 4.34 -4.10
C LEU A 185 15.62 5.82 -4.15
N SER A 186 15.87 6.56 -3.07
CA SER A 186 15.63 8.01 -3.01
C SER A 186 16.45 8.74 -4.08
N ALA A 187 17.73 8.39 -4.25
CA ALA A 187 18.56 8.95 -5.32
C ALA A 187 18.05 8.61 -6.73
N ALA A 188 17.57 7.37 -6.94
CA ALA A 188 16.99 6.95 -8.21
C ALA A 188 15.67 7.69 -8.52
N VAL A 189 14.83 7.93 -7.51
CA VAL A 189 13.60 8.72 -7.66
C VAL A 189 13.93 10.19 -7.95
N CYS A 190 14.83 10.80 -7.18
CA CYS A 190 15.15 12.21 -7.33
C CYS A 190 15.96 12.55 -8.60
N SER A 191 16.60 11.56 -9.22
CA SER A 191 17.20 11.69 -10.55
C SER A 191 16.23 11.39 -11.70
N GLY A 192 14.98 11.00 -11.40
CA GLY A 192 13.98 10.63 -12.39
C GLY A 192 14.19 9.26 -13.04
N ARG A 193 15.15 8.46 -12.56
CA ARG A 193 15.43 7.12 -13.09
C ARG A 193 14.34 6.12 -12.74
N VAL A 194 13.71 6.26 -11.58
CA VAL A 194 12.66 5.38 -11.08
C VAL A 194 11.43 6.22 -10.70
N PRO A 195 10.22 5.86 -11.18
CA PRO A 195 8.99 6.50 -10.71
C PRO A 195 8.79 6.31 -9.20
N LEU A 196 8.29 7.33 -8.51
CA LEU A 196 8.07 7.28 -7.06
C LEU A 196 7.22 6.08 -6.64
N ALA A 197 6.12 5.83 -7.35
CA ALA A 197 5.19 4.75 -7.05
C ALA A 197 5.83 3.35 -7.15
N ASP A 198 6.77 3.16 -8.08
CA ASP A 198 7.49 1.91 -8.26
C ASP A 198 8.45 1.66 -7.09
N ALA A 199 9.18 2.70 -6.66
CA ALA A 199 10.04 2.63 -5.48
C ALA A 199 9.25 2.33 -4.20
N GLN A 200 8.10 3.00 -4.01
CA GLN A 200 7.22 2.78 -2.87
C GLN A 200 6.67 1.35 -2.84
N THR A 201 6.21 0.83 -3.99
CA THR A 201 5.68 -0.53 -4.09
C THR A 201 6.76 -1.57 -3.86
N ALA A 202 7.95 -1.37 -4.44
CA ALA A 202 9.07 -2.30 -4.30
C ALA A 202 9.53 -2.41 -2.85
N ILE A 203 9.76 -1.28 -2.16
CA ILE A 203 10.24 -1.28 -0.77
C ILE A 203 9.18 -1.85 0.19
N ALA A 204 7.90 -1.52 0.00
CA ALA A 204 6.82 -2.04 0.84
C ALA A 204 6.61 -3.55 0.70
N THR A 205 6.91 -4.10 -0.48
CA THR A 205 6.75 -5.53 -0.73
C THR A 205 7.88 -6.33 -0.06
N ASP A 206 9.12 -5.94 -0.33
CA ASP A 206 10.33 -6.57 0.18
C ASP A 206 11.53 -5.65 -0.08
N TRP A 207 11.93 -4.90 0.95
CA TRP A 207 13.03 -3.94 0.86
C TRP A 207 14.35 -4.60 0.43
N THR A 208 14.58 -5.87 0.76
CA THR A 208 15.84 -6.58 0.44
C THR A 208 16.03 -6.82 -1.05
N THR A 209 14.93 -6.85 -1.81
CA THR A 209 14.95 -7.09 -3.27
C THR A 209 14.58 -5.85 -4.08
N ALA A 210 14.26 -4.73 -3.43
CA ALA A 210 13.72 -3.55 -4.09
C ALA A 210 14.68 -2.94 -5.12
N LEU A 211 15.99 -2.91 -4.82
CA LEU A 211 17.00 -2.41 -5.74
C LEU A 211 17.10 -3.27 -7.02
N ASP A 212 17.18 -4.59 -6.84
CA ASP A 212 17.29 -5.54 -7.95
C ASP A 212 16.05 -5.50 -8.85
N ARG A 213 14.85 -5.46 -8.25
CA ARG A 213 13.57 -5.36 -8.97
C ARG A 213 13.48 -4.11 -9.84
N LEU A 214 14.07 -3.00 -9.40
CA LEU A 214 14.05 -1.72 -10.11
C LEU A 214 15.33 -1.47 -10.95
N GLY A 215 16.26 -2.42 -10.96
CA GLY A 215 17.55 -2.28 -11.65
C GLY A 215 18.38 -1.09 -11.13
N VAL A 216 18.30 -0.78 -9.84
CA VAL A 216 19.11 0.24 -9.15
C VAL A 216 20.34 -0.45 -8.57
N ARG A 217 21.55 0.08 -8.85
CA ARG A 217 22.82 -0.49 -8.40
C ARG A 217 23.44 0.38 -7.31
#